data_AF-A0A7C0YLR9-F1
#
_entry.id   AF-A0A7C0YLR9-F1
#
_cell.length_a   1.000
_cell.length_b   1.000
_cell.length_c   1.000
_cell.angle_alpha   90.00
_cell.angle_beta   90.00
_cell.angle_gamma   90.00
#
_symmetry.space_group_name_H-M   'P 1'
#
loop_
_entity.id
_entity.type
_entity.pdbx_description
1 polymer ?
#
loop_
_entity_poly.entity_id
_entity_poly.type
_entity_poly.pdbx_seq_one_letter_code
_entity_poly.pdbx_strand_id
1 'polypeptide(L)'
;MTSYKISTIPGDGIGPEVLREGIKVLEAVGEKENINFEWIEHPYGAEHYLATDEILPDSALVEMEKTEAIFLGAVGDPRVKPGVLEKELLLKLRFYLDQYVNLRPIKLYPGVSCP
;
A
#
# COMPACT_ATOMS: atom_id res chain seq x y z
N MET A 1 4.39 24.57 5.80
CA MET A 1 3.69 23.34 5.40
C MET A 1 4.73 22.39 4.84
N THR A 2 5.02 21.31 5.57
CA THR A 2 5.96 20.28 5.11
C THR A 2 5.22 19.33 4.17
N SER A 3 5.78 18.99 3.02
CA SER A 3 5.14 18.12 2.04
C SER A 3 5.82 16.76 1.99
N TYR A 4 5.03 15.69 1.96
CA TYR A 4 5.50 14.31 1.78
C TYR A 4 4.82 13.69 0.56
N LYS A 5 5.59 13.06 -0.33
CA LYS A 5 5.11 12.25 -1.44
C LYS A 5 4.93 10.82 -0.97
N ILE A 6 3.71 10.31 -1.07
CA ILE A 6 3.38 8.97 -0.62
C ILE A 6 2.86 8.18 -1.81
N SER A 7 3.55 7.09 -2.17
CA SER A 7 3.05 6.14 -3.16
C SER A 7 1.90 5.35 -2.55
N THR A 8 0.77 5.26 -3.23
CA THR A 8 -0.36 4.43 -2.79
C THR A 8 -0.53 3.23 -3.73
N ILE A 9 -0.78 2.06 -3.15
CA ILE A 9 -1.15 0.84 -3.88
C ILE A 9 -2.46 0.35 -3.25
N PRO A 10 -3.63 0.70 -3.80
CA PRO A 10 -4.93 0.26 -3.29
C PRO A 10 -5.03 -1.27 -3.24
N GLY A 11 -4.53 -1.93 -4.28
CA GLY A 11 -4.56 -3.37 -4.45
C GLY A 11 -5.97 -3.93 -4.61
N ASP A 12 -6.26 -5.03 -3.92
CA ASP A 12 -7.36 -5.94 -4.21
C ASP A 12 -8.38 -6.05 -3.07
N GLY A 13 -9.56 -6.58 -3.40
CA GLY A 13 -10.63 -6.85 -2.43
C GLY A 13 -11.02 -5.59 -1.65
N ILE A 14 -10.89 -5.65 -0.32
CA ILE A 14 -11.21 -4.51 0.56
C ILE A 14 -10.14 -3.41 0.53
N GLY A 15 -8.98 -3.66 -0.08
CA GLY A 15 -7.82 -2.77 -0.09
C GLY A 15 -8.15 -1.32 -0.48
N PRO A 16 -8.79 -1.08 -1.64
CA PRO A 16 -9.18 0.26 -2.07
C PRO A 16 -10.12 0.97 -1.09
N GLU A 17 -11.08 0.24 -0.52
CA GLU A 17 -12.07 0.80 0.40
C GLU A 17 -11.39 1.26 1.70
N VAL A 18 -10.55 0.42 2.31
CA VAL A 18 -9.90 0.74 3.59
C VAL A 18 -8.79 1.78 3.44
N LEU A 19 -8.04 1.74 2.32
CA LEU A 19 -6.98 2.71 2.05
C LEU A 19 -7.55 4.12 1.89
N ARG A 20 -8.70 4.26 1.20
CA ARG A 20 -9.39 5.55 1.07
C ARG A 20 -9.78 6.14 2.42
N GLU A 21 -10.29 5.32 3.34
CA GLU A 21 -10.63 5.82 4.68
C GLU A 21 -9.37 6.20 5.48
N GLY A 22 -8.27 5.48 5.29
CA GLY A 22 -6.95 5.85 5.84
C GLY A 22 -6.46 7.21 5.34
N ILE A 23 -6.60 7.48 4.04
CA ILE A 23 -6.25 8.78 3.44
C ILE A 23 -7.05 9.92 4.07
N LYS A 24 -8.38 9.76 4.24
CA LYS A 24 -9.22 10.80 4.89
C LYS A 24 -8.72 11.15 6.30
N VAL A 25 -8.30 10.14 7.06
CA VAL A 25 -7.75 10.36 8.40
C VAL A 25 -6.42 11.10 8.33
N LEU A 26 -5.53 10.72 7.40
CA LEU A 26 -4.24 11.39 7.20
C LEU A 26 -4.41 12.84 6.75
N GLU A 27 -5.33 13.13 5.85
CA GLU A 27 -5.66 14.50 5.42
C GLU A 27 -6.16 15.34 6.60
N ALA A 28 -7.10 14.82 7.39
CA ALA A 28 -7.61 15.50 8.57
C ALA A 28 -6.54 15.77 9.65
N VAL A 29 -5.53 14.90 9.76
CA VAL A 29 -4.36 15.12 10.62
C VAL A 29 -3.42 16.15 9.97
N GLY A 30 -3.19 16.06 8.67
CA GLY A 30 -2.32 16.96 7.92
C GLY A 30 -2.74 18.43 8.03
N GLU A 31 -4.05 18.70 7.94
CA GLU A 31 -4.61 20.04 8.17
C GLU A 31 -4.28 20.59 9.57
N LYS A 32 -4.34 19.76 10.60
CA LYS A 32 -4.08 20.16 12.00
C LYS A 32 -2.60 20.35 12.28
N GLU A 33 -1.75 19.52 11.67
CA GLU A 33 -0.30 19.49 11.92
C GLU A 33 0.51 20.29 10.89
N ASN A 34 -0.14 21.00 9.95
CA ASN A 34 0.50 21.76 8.87
C ASN A 34 1.41 20.87 7.98
N ILE A 35 0.93 19.66 7.69
CA ILE A 35 1.55 18.67 6.81
C ILE A 35 0.68 18.51 5.55
N ASN A 36 1.32 18.50 4.39
CA ASN A 36 0.70 18.20 3.11
C ASN A 36 1.11 16.80 2.65
N PHE A 37 0.15 16.02 2.18
CA PHE A 37 0.40 14.72 1.56
C PHE A 37 0.14 14.83 0.06
N GLU A 38 1.13 14.47 -0.74
CA GLU A 38 1.03 14.33 -2.19
C GLU A 38 0.90 12.83 -2.50
N TRP A 39 -0.29 12.41 -2.90
CA TRP A 39 -0.58 11.01 -3.20
C TRP A 39 -0.21 10.67 -4.64
N ILE A 40 0.61 9.63 -4.83
CA ILE A 40 0.94 9.07 -6.14
C ILE A 40 0.32 7.69 -6.22
N GLU A 41 -0.81 7.57 -6.90
CA GLU A 41 -1.56 6.32 -6.98
C GLU A 41 -1.03 5.39 -8.07
N HIS A 42 -0.82 4.14 -7.70
CA HIS A 42 -0.37 3.07 -8.57
C HIS A 42 -1.44 1.98 -8.68
N PRO A 43 -1.76 1.48 -9.90
CA PRO A 43 -2.91 0.60 -10.12
C PRO A 43 -2.64 -0.87 -9.75
N TYR A 44 -1.46 -1.20 -9.22
CA TYR A 44 -1.01 -2.58 -9.11
C TYR A 44 -1.86 -3.43 -8.17
N GLY A 45 -2.29 -4.57 -8.69
CA GLY A 45 -3.22 -5.51 -8.07
C GLY A 45 -3.68 -6.54 -9.09
N ALA A 46 -4.55 -7.45 -8.68
CA ALA A 46 -5.18 -8.47 -9.51
C ALA A 46 -5.96 -7.88 -10.68
N GLU A 47 -6.74 -6.80 -10.51
CA GLU A 47 -7.50 -6.22 -11.62
C GLU A 47 -6.59 -5.68 -12.72
N HIS A 48 -5.52 -4.94 -12.35
CA HIS A 48 -4.52 -4.46 -13.31
C HIS A 48 -3.82 -5.63 -14.01
N TYR A 49 -3.42 -6.65 -13.25
CA TYR A 49 -2.78 -7.84 -13.79
C TYR A 49 -3.69 -8.61 -14.76
N LEU A 50 -4.95 -8.86 -14.38
CA LEU A 50 -5.91 -9.59 -15.22
C LEU A 50 -6.25 -8.81 -16.51
N ALA A 51 -6.17 -7.48 -16.48
CA ALA A 51 -6.45 -6.64 -17.64
C ALA A 51 -5.23 -6.46 -18.58
N THR A 52 -4.00 -6.54 -18.05
CA THR A 52 -2.79 -6.10 -18.77
C THR A 52 -1.66 -7.12 -18.83
N ASP A 53 -1.77 -8.22 -18.08
CA ASP A 53 -0.68 -9.17 -17.77
C ASP A 53 0.54 -8.53 -17.06
N GLU A 54 0.46 -7.26 -16.65
CA GLU A 54 1.51 -6.57 -15.91
C GLU A 54 1.24 -6.62 -14.40
N ILE A 55 2.25 -6.94 -13.59
CA ILE A 55 2.12 -7.02 -12.12
C ILE A 55 2.73 -5.78 -11.45
N LEU A 56 4.05 -5.62 -11.56
CA LEU A 56 4.81 -4.50 -11.02
C LEU A 56 6.08 -4.31 -11.85
N PRO A 57 6.10 -3.36 -12.80
CA PRO A 57 7.27 -3.11 -13.65
C PRO A 57 8.38 -2.44 -12.85
N ASP A 58 9.63 -2.60 -13.30
CA ASP A 58 10.80 -2.02 -12.60
C ASP A 58 10.78 -0.48 -12.61
N SER A 59 10.16 0.13 -13.60
CA SER A 59 9.94 1.59 -13.64
C SER A 59 9.13 2.08 -12.45
N ALA A 60 8.13 1.29 -12.01
CA ALA A 60 7.31 1.62 -10.85
C ALA A 60 8.12 1.59 -9.56
N LEU A 61 9.03 0.62 -9.42
CA LEU A 61 9.93 0.52 -8.27
C LEU A 61 10.84 1.76 -8.18
N VAL A 62 11.39 2.20 -9.30
CA VAL A 62 12.20 3.41 -9.40
C VAL A 62 11.40 4.68 -9.08
N GLU A 63 10.10 4.71 -9.41
CA GLU A 63 9.22 5.81 -9.03
C GLU A 63 8.91 5.80 -7.53
N MET A 64 8.57 4.64 -6.96
CA MET A 64 8.28 4.48 -5.54
C MET A 64 9.51 4.79 -4.66
N GLU A 65 10.72 4.50 -5.13
CA GLU A 65 11.98 4.86 -4.45
C GLU A 65 12.15 6.38 -4.27
N LYS A 66 11.49 7.20 -5.09
CA LYS A 66 11.52 8.67 -5.00
C LYS A 66 10.48 9.23 -4.03
N THR A 67 9.72 8.37 -3.35
CA THR A 67 8.68 8.75 -2.39
C THR A 67 9.10 8.41 -0.97
N GLU A 68 8.57 9.12 0.03
CA GLU A 68 8.97 8.94 1.43
C GLU A 68 8.35 7.69 2.07
N ALA A 69 7.22 7.22 1.56
CA ALA A 69 6.61 5.97 2.01
C ALA A 69 5.68 5.35 0.95
N ILE A 70 5.37 4.07 1.15
CA ILE A 70 4.35 3.34 0.41
C ILE A 70 3.19 3.04 1.36
N PHE A 71 2.00 3.55 1.04
CA PHE A 71 0.76 3.17 1.70
C PHE A 71 0.04 2.11 0.87
N LEU A 72 0.18 0.85 1.30
CA LEU A 72 -0.34 -0.31 0.58
C LEU A 72 -1.60 -0.84 1.27
N GLY A 73 -2.64 -1.15 0.49
CA GLY A 73 -3.90 -1.72 0.94
C GLY A 73 -3.82 -3.22 1.18
N ALA A 74 -4.59 -4.00 0.43
CA ALA A 74 -4.54 -5.46 0.47
C ALA A 74 -4.18 -5.99 -0.91
N VAL A 75 -3.53 -7.15 -1.00
CA VAL A 75 -3.15 -7.75 -2.29
C VAL A 75 -3.51 -9.23 -2.24
N GLY A 76 -4.14 -9.73 -3.30
CA GLY A 76 -4.56 -11.11 -3.43
C GLY A 76 -5.97 -11.24 -3.98
N ASP A 77 -6.13 -12.16 -4.93
CA ASP A 77 -7.43 -12.46 -5.55
C ASP A 77 -7.50 -13.94 -5.94
N PRO A 78 -8.63 -14.65 -5.67
CA PRO A 78 -8.79 -16.06 -6.01
C PRO A 78 -8.68 -16.41 -7.50
N ARG A 79 -8.90 -15.44 -8.40
CA ARG A 79 -8.76 -15.62 -9.86
C ARG A 79 -7.31 -15.70 -10.29
N VAL A 80 -6.39 -15.17 -9.47
CA VAL A 80 -4.96 -15.18 -9.76
C VAL A 80 -4.30 -16.33 -9.01
N LYS A 81 -3.42 -17.06 -9.70
CA LYS A 81 -2.73 -18.21 -9.10
C LYS A 81 -1.94 -17.77 -7.85
N PRO A 82 -2.03 -18.50 -6.72
CA PRO A 82 -1.26 -18.21 -5.53
C PRO A 82 0.24 -18.12 -5.81
N GLY A 83 0.89 -17.12 -5.23
CA GLY A 83 2.31 -16.84 -5.39
C GLY A 83 2.66 -15.99 -6.60
N VAL A 84 1.70 -15.56 -7.42
CA VAL A 84 1.95 -14.58 -8.50
C VAL A 84 2.02 -13.19 -7.90
N LEU A 85 0.93 -12.69 -7.34
CA LEU A 85 0.89 -11.33 -6.75
C LEU A 85 1.79 -11.22 -5.52
N GLU A 86 1.83 -12.24 -4.66
CA GLU A 86 2.63 -12.20 -3.43
C GLU A 86 4.13 -12.14 -3.73
N LYS A 87 4.60 -12.82 -4.78
CA LYS A 87 6.03 -12.81 -5.14
C LYS A 87 6.39 -11.60 -5.99
N GLU A 88 5.64 -11.37 -7.06
CA GLU A 88 6.01 -10.40 -8.10
C GLU A 88 5.59 -8.97 -7.75
N LEU A 89 4.74 -8.76 -6.74
CA LEU A 89 4.41 -7.45 -6.18
C LEU A 89 4.97 -7.29 -4.78
N LEU A 90 4.49 -8.07 -3.80
CA LEU A 90 4.80 -7.81 -2.38
C LEU A 90 6.25 -8.16 -2.00
N LEU A 91 6.75 -9.34 -2.36
CA LEU A 91 8.14 -9.71 -2.09
C LEU A 91 9.11 -8.92 -2.97
N LYS A 92 8.75 -8.67 -4.24
CA LYS A 92 9.55 -7.84 -5.15
C LYS A 92 9.78 -6.44 -4.55
N LEU A 93 8.73 -5.77 -4.06
CA LEU A 93 8.84 -4.48 -3.36
C LEU A 93 9.79 -4.57 -2.16
N ARG A 94 9.60 -5.57 -1.30
CA ARG A 94 10.39 -5.72 -0.08
C ARG A 94 11.86 -5.94 -0.36
N PHE A 95 12.20 -6.75 -1.36
CA PHE A 95 13.59 -7.01 -1.72
C PHE A 95 14.24 -5.83 -2.42
N TYR A 96 13.52 -5.15 -3.33
CA TYR A 96 14.05 -3.99 -4.03
C TYR A 96 14.33 -2.83 -3.08
N LEU A 97 13.43 -2.56 -2.13
CA LEU A 97 13.51 -1.43 -1.19
C LEU A 97 14.19 -1.79 0.15
N ASP A 98 14.83 -2.96 0.24
CA ASP A 98 15.49 -3.47 1.46
C ASP A 98 14.63 -3.39 2.74
N GLN A 99 13.34 -3.74 2.63
CA GLN A 99 12.38 -3.72 3.73
C GLN A 99 12.52 -4.96 4.63
N TYR A 100 13.68 -5.10 5.28
CA TYR A 100 14.02 -6.29 6.07
C TYR A 100 13.24 -6.41 7.40
N VAL A 101 12.76 -5.29 7.96
CA VAL A 101 11.99 -5.28 9.22
C VAL A 101 10.49 -5.37 8.92
N ASN A 102 9.84 -6.39 9.50
CA ASN A 102 8.38 -6.46 9.56
C ASN A 102 7.91 -6.21 11.00
N LEU A 103 7.44 -4.99 11.28
CA LEU A 103 6.92 -4.61 12.60
C LEU A 103 5.40 -4.79 12.65
N ARG A 104 4.89 -5.62 13.58
CA ARG A 104 3.46 -5.91 13.76
C ARG A 104 3.03 -5.71 15.21
N PRO A 105 2.73 -4.47 15.64
CA PRO A 105 2.29 -4.20 17.01
C PRO A 105 0.98 -4.95 17.33
N ILE A 106 0.92 -5.59 18.50
CA ILE A 106 -0.26 -6.32 18.98
C ILE A 106 -0.74 -5.63 20.25
N LYS A 107 -1.99 -5.15 20.24
CA LYS A 107 -2.61 -4.47 21.39
C LYS A 107 -4.08 -4.83 21.47
N LEU A 108 -4.51 -5.34 22.64
CA LEU A 108 -5.93 -5.47 22.97
C LEU A 108 -6.44 -4.13 23.48
N TYR A 109 -7.45 -3.57 22.80
CA TYR A 109 -8.06 -2.31 23.21
C TYR A 109 -9.12 -2.53 24.30
N PRO A 110 -9.29 -1.58 25.25
CA PRO A 110 -10.37 -1.64 26.23
C PRO A 110 -11.74 -1.78 25.55
N GLY A 111 -12.56 -2.72 26.03
CA GLY A 111 -13.92 -2.95 25.51
C GLY A 111 -14.00 -3.89 24.30
N VAL A 112 -12.88 -4.38 23.77
CA VAL A 112 -12.85 -5.38 22.69
C VAL A 112 -12.70 -6.78 23.30
N SER A 113 -13.62 -7.69 23.00
CA SER A 113 -13.48 -9.11 23.35
C SER A 113 -12.46 -9.79 22.43
N CYS A 114 -11.53 -10.55 23.00
CA CYS A 114 -10.65 -11.43 22.22
C CYS A 114 -11.39 -12.76 21.92
N PRO A 115 -11.25 -13.32 20.70
CA PRO A 115 -11.67 -14.69 20.40
C PRO A 115 -11.02 -15.73 21.32
#